data_AF-A0A2W4W9G9-F1
#
_entry.id   AF-A0A2W4W9G9-F1
#
_cell.length_a   1.000
_cell.length_b   1.000
_cell.length_c   1.000
_cell.angle_alpha   90.00
_cell.angle_beta   90.00
_cell.angle_gamma   90.00
#
_symmetry.space_group_name_H-M   'P 1'
#
loop_
_entity.id
_entity.type
_entity.pdbx_description
1 polymer ?
#
loop_
_entity_poly.entity_id
_entity_poly.type
_entity_poly.pdbx_seq_one_letter_code
_entity_poly.pdbx_strand_id
1 'polypeptide(L)'
;MNRFHLFVSMRHTATALLLLAAASKSWAQGFDKINTTVTNVNTILVTISIAVVTIAIIWAGFKMIFQGARLADVANVLIGGTLVGGAAAFASYIVS
;
A
#
# COMPACT_ATOMS: atom_id res chain seq x y z
N MET A 1 -23.95 46.20 -32.25
CA MET A 1 -24.33 44.81 -31.91
C MET A 1 -23.17 43.85 -31.63
N ASN A 2 -21.99 43.94 -32.29
CA ASN A 2 -20.99 42.84 -32.28
C ASN A 2 -20.18 42.66 -30.98
N ARG A 3 -20.24 43.61 -30.05
CA ARG A 3 -19.47 43.60 -28.78
C ARG A 3 -20.11 42.64 -27.76
N PHE A 4 -21.44 42.52 -27.82
CA PHE A 4 -22.23 41.71 -26.90
C PHE A 4 -22.02 40.19 -27.13
N HIS A 5 -21.85 39.77 -28.38
CA HIS A 5 -21.56 38.37 -28.73
C HIS A 5 -20.15 37.93 -28.29
N LEU A 6 -19.18 38.85 -28.29
CA LEU A 6 -17.81 38.56 -27.86
C LEU A 6 -17.74 38.27 -26.35
N PHE A 7 -18.43 39.07 -25.53
CA PHE A 7 -18.55 38.82 -24.09
C PHE A 7 -19.27 37.52 -23.77
N VAL A 8 -20.29 37.14 -24.55
CA VAL A 8 -21.00 35.87 -24.37
C VAL A 8 -20.10 34.69 -24.77
N SER A 9 -19.40 34.74 -25.89
CA SER A 9 -18.49 33.67 -26.33
C SER A 9 -17.32 33.46 -25.35
N MET A 10 -16.81 34.54 -24.75
CA MET A 10 -15.72 34.51 -23.76
C MET A 10 -16.14 33.88 -22.41
N ARG A 11 -17.44 33.96 -22.07
CA ARG A 11 -18.00 33.29 -20.88
C ARG A 11 -18.19 31.79 -21.10
N HIS A 12 -18.56 31.37 -22.31
CA HIS A 12 -18.73 29.95 -22.66
C HIS A 12 -17.38 29.22 -22.78
N THR A 13 -16.35 29.88 -23.30
CA THR A 13 -15.00 29.28 -23.35
C THR A 13 -14.40 29.13 -21.95
N ALA A 14 -14.66 30.07 -21.04
CA ALA A 14 -14.23 29.99 -19.65
C ALA A 14 -14.91 28.83 -18.88
N THR A 15 -16.22 28.63 -19.07
CA THR A 15 -16.93 27.50 -18.44
C THR A 15 -16.50 26.15 -19.01
N ALA A 16 -16.28 26.06 -20.33
CA ALA A 16 -15.76 24.85 -20.97
C ALA A 16 -14.36 24.47 -20.46
N LEU A 17 -13.47 25.45 -20.27
CA LEU A 17 -12.13 25.22 -19.73
C LEU A 17 -12.16 24.76 -18.26
N LEU A 18 -13.05 25.34 -17.44
CA LEU A 18 -13.27 24.91 -16.06
C LEU A 18 -13.84 23.48 -15.95
N LEU A 19 -14.77 23.11 -16.83
CA LEU A 19 -15.32 21.75 -16.89
C LEU A 19 -14.26 20.72 -17.31
N LEU A 20 -13.40 21.06 -18.27
CA LEU A 20 -12.30 20.19 -18.70
C LEU A 20 -11.22 20.03 -17.61
N ALA A 21 -10.93 21.10 -16.87
CA ALA A 21 -10.04 21.06 -15.71
C ALA A 21 -10.63 20.29 -14.51
N ALA A 22 -11.95 20.34 -14.32
CA ALA A 22 -12.64 19.54 -13.30
C ALA A 22 -12.69 18.05 -13.70
N ALA A 23 -12.90 17.76 -14.98
CA ALA A 23 -12.86 16.39 -15.50
C ALA A 23 -11.48 15.76 -15.31
N SER A 24 -10.39 16.48 -15.61
CA SER A 24 -9.02 15.99 -15.40
C SER A 24 -8.68 15.76 -13.92
N LYS A 25 -9.18 16.62 -13.02
CA LYS A 25 -9.06 16.43 -11.56
C LYS A 25 -9.73 15.13 -11.08
N SER A 26 -10.91 14.78 -11.62
CA SER A 26 -11.62 13.56 -11.20
C SER A 26 -10.90 12.26 -11.61
N TRP A 27 -10.21 12.26 -12.76
CA TRP A 27 -9.40 11.13 -13.19
C TRP A 27 -8.11 11.00 -12.36
N ALA A 28 -7.44 12.11 -12.06
CA ALA A 28 -6.27 12.13 -11.18
C ALA A 28 -6.61 11.65 -9.76
N GLN A 29 -7.79 12.03 -9.24
CA GLN A 29 -8.27 11.63 -7.91
C GLN A 29 -8.47 10.10 -7.78
N GLY A 30 -8.79 9.41 -8.88
CA GLY A 30 -8.87 7.95 -8.91
C GLY A 30 -7.51 7.27 -8.71
N PHE A 31 -6.47 7.77 -9.37
CA PHE A 31 -5.10 7.29 -9.21
C PHE A 31 -4.54 7.62 -7.82
N ASP A 32 -4.82 8.81 -7.29
CA ASP A 32 -4.42 9.20 -5.93
C ASP A 32 -5.04 8.26 -4.87
N LYS A 33 -6.31 7.88 -5.07
CA LYS A 33 -7.00 6.92 -4.19
C LYS A 33 -6.37 5.54 -4.26
N ILE A 34 -6.03 5.05 -5.46
CA ILE A 34 -5.37 3.75 -5.65
C ILE A 34 -4.01 3.74 -4.98
N ASN A 35 -3.19 4.77 -5.20
CA ASN A 35 -1.88 4.91 -4.56
C ASN A 35 -2.01 4.85 -3.03
N THR A 36 -2.95 5.62 -2.48
CA THR A 36 -3.24 5.61 -1.03
C THR A 36 -3.65 4.22 -0.53
N THR A 37 -4.53 3.52 -1.25
CA THR A 37 -4.97 2.18 -0.88
C THR A 37 -3.82 1.17 -0.93
N VAL A 38 -2.98 1.23 -1.96
CA VAL A 38 -1.81 0.34 -2.12
C VAL A 38 -0.79 0.57 -1.00
N THR A 39 -0.49 1.82 -0.64
CA THR A 39 0.39 2.17 0.49
C THR A 39 -0.17 1.70 1.83
N ASN A 40 -1.48 1.84 2.06
CA ASN A 40 -2.13 1.35 3.29
C ASN A 40 -2.07 -0.17 3.39
N VAL A 41 -2.34 -0.88 2.28
CA VAL A 41 -2.24 -2.34 2.22
C VAL A 41 -0.81 -2.81 2.50
N ASN A 42 0.20 -2.15 1.93
CA ASN A 42 1.60 -2.45 2.21
C ASN A 42 1.94 -2.28 3.70
N THR A 43 1.53 -1.17 4.31
CA THR A 43 1.76 -0.89 5.72
C THR A 43 1.18 -1.99 6.62
N ILE A 44 -0.05 -2.43 6.32
CA ILE A 44 -0.71 -3.52 7.06
C ILE A 44 0.04 -4.84 6.86
N LEU A 45 0.41 -5.19 5.62
CA LEU A 45 1.14 -6.42 5.30
C LEU A 45 2.49 -6.49 6.04
N VAL A 46 3.24 -5.38 6.08
CA VAL A 46 4.52 -5.30 6.81
C VAL A 46 4.31 -5.43 8.31
N THR A 47 3.31 -4.75 8.86
CA THR A 47 2.97 -4.81 10.30
C THR A 47 2.62 -6.24 10.72
N ILE A 48 1.78 -6.93 9.94
CA ILE A 48 1.39 -8.31 10.21
C ILE A 48 2.59 -9.25 10.06
N SER A 49 3.44 -9.07 9.06
CA SER A 49 4.64 -9.89 8.87
C SER A 49 5.55 -9.86 10.11
N ILE A 50 5.83 -8.68 10.64
CA ILE A 50 6.64 -8.52 11.86
C ILE A 50 5.99 -9.22 13.06
N ALA A 51 4.66 -9.08 13.20
CA ALA A 51 3.92 -9.76 14.27
C ALA A 51 4.04 -11.29 14.15
N VAL A 52 3.88 -11.84 12.94
CA VAL A 52 4.00 -13.29 12.68
C VAL A 52 5.41 -13.80 12.95
N VAL A 53 6.45 -13.06 12.51
CA VAL A 53 7.86 -13.41 12.79
C VAL A 53 8.13 -13.47 14.29
N THR A 54 7.59 -12.52 15.03
CA THR A 54 7.74 -12.46 16.49
C THR A 54 7.13 -13.70 17.16
N ILE A 55 5.91 -14.06 16.77
CA ILE A 55 5.21 -15.25 17.30
C ILE A 55 5.98 -16.54 16.94
N ALA A 56 6.50 -16.64 15.71
CA ALA A 56 7.27 -17.79 15.25
C ALA A 56 8.53 -18.02 16.10
N ILE A 57 9.26 -16.95 16.41
CA ILE A 57 10.47 -17.02 17.26
C ILE A 57 10.10 -17.43 18.69
N ILE A 58 9.05 -16.86 19.25
CA ILE A 58 8.58 -17.21 20.61
C ILE A 58 8.19 -18.69 20.68
N TRP A 59 7.43 -19.19 19.71
CA TRP A 59 7.01 -20.58 19.66
C TRP A 59 8.20 -21.54 19.51
N ALA A 60 9.16 -21.22 18.64
CA ALA A 60 10.37 -22.02 18.47
C ALA A 60 11.20 -22.07 19.76
N GLY A 61 11.41 -20.92 20.41
CA GLY A 61 12.15 -20.82 21.67
C GLY A 61 11.48 -21.62 22.80
N PHE A 62 10.15 -21.55 22.91
CA PHE A 62 9.40 -22.31 23.91
C PHE A 62 9.59 -23.82 23.75
N LYS A 63 9.46 -24.35 22.53
CA LYS A 63 9.66 -25.79 22.27
C LYS A 63 11.11 -26.23 22.51
N MET A 64 12.11 -25.40 22.17
CA MET A 64 13.51 -25.74 22.41
C MET A 64 13.85 -25.78 23.90
N ILE A 65 13.39 -24.80 24.69
CA ILE A 65 13.74 -24.67 26.11
C ILE A 65 12.96 -25.66 26.99
N PHE A 66 11.64 -25.77 26.77
CA PHE A 66 10.76 -26.50 27.72
C PHE A 66 10.40 -27.92 27.28
N GLN A 67 10.52 -28.25 26.00
CA GLN A 67 10.18 -29.58 25.48
C GLN A 67 11.40 -30.37 25.02
N GLY A 68 12.61 -29.81 25.17
CA GLY A 68 13.86 -30.42 24.69
C GLY A 68 13.84 -30.71 23.19
N ALA A 69 12.98 -30.03 22.43
CA ALA A 69 12.83 -30.26 21.01
C ALA A 69 14.11 -29.83 20.28
N ARG A 70 14.54 -30.63 19.30
CA ARG A 70 15.76 -30.34 18.55
C ARG A 70 15.50 -29.18 17.59
N LEU A 71 16.54 -28.45 17.21
CA LEU A 71 16.39 -27.35 16.23
C LEU A 71 15.73 -27.83 14.94
N ALA A 72 15.95 -29.09 14.55
CA ALA A 72 15.31 -29.71 13.39
C ALA A 72 13.78 -29.71 13.47
N ASP A 73 13.19 -29.84 14.66
CA ASP A 73 11.74 -29.91 14.85
C ASP A 73 11.04 -28.55 14.74
N VAL A 74 11.82 -27.47 14.87
CA VAL A 74 11.34 -26.07 14.83
C VAL A 74 11.97 -25.26 13.69
N ALA A 75 12.95 -25.82 12.97
CA ALA A 75 13.62 -25.19 11.84
C ALA A 75 12.64 -24.79 10.74
N ASN A 76 11.62 -25.61 10.47
CA ASN A 76 10.62 -25.31 9.45
C ASN A 76 9.84 -24.03 9.75
N VAL A 77 9.48 -23.77 11.01
CA VAL A 77 8.81 -22.53 11.43
C VAL A 77 9.77 -21.34 11.33
N LEU A 78 11.04 -21.53 11.66
CA LEU A 78 12.03 -20.47 11.64
C LEU A 78 12.36 -20.04 10.19
N ILE A 79 12.54 -21.00 9.28
CA ILE A 79 12.72 -20.75 7.85
C ILE A 79 11.46 -20.10 7.26
N GLY A 80 10.27 -20.58 7.60
CA GLY A 80 9.02 -19.95 7.17
C GLY A 80 8.90 -18.52 7.67
N GLY A 81 9.23 -18.27 8.94
CA GLY A 81 9.21 -16.94 9.55
C GLY A 81 10.17 -15.97 8.86
N THR A 82 11.42 -16.37 8.63
CA THR A 82 12.40 -15.50 7.94
C THR A 82 12.01 -15.21 6.50
N LEU A 83 11.37 -16.15 5.79
CA LEU A 83 10.83 -15.92 4.45
C LEU A 83 9.69 -14.90 4.45
N VAL A 84 8.75 -14.99 5.41
CA VAL A 84 7.65 -14.03 5.56
C VAL A 84 8.17 -12.62 5.91
N GLY A 85 9.14 -12.54 6.83
CA GLY A 85 9.81 -11.29 7.19
C GLY A 85 10.55 -10.65 6.01
N GLY A 86 11.31 -11.46 5.27
CA GLY A 86 12.04 -11.01 4.08
C GLY A 86 11.10 -10.52 2.97
N ALA A 87 10.04 -11.27 2.67
CA ALA A 87 9.06 -10.89 1.65
C ALA A 87 8.37 -9.55 1.98
N ALA A 88 8.08 -9.29 3.25
CA ALA A 88 7.49 -8.01 3.67
C ALA A 88 8.46 -6.83 3.51
N ALA A 89 9.75 -7.02 3.81
CA ALA A 89 10.77 -6.00 3.58
C ALA A 89 10.91 -5.67 2.08
N PHE A 90 10.91 -6.68 1.21
CA PHE A 90 10.92 -6.48 -0.25
C PHE A 90 9.64 -5.79 -0.75
N ALA A 91 8.48 -6.18 -0.24
CA ALA A 91 7.21 -5.54 -0.61
C ALA A 91 7.20 -4.05 -0.23
N SER A 92 7.74 -3.69 0.93
CA SER A 92 7.86 -2.29 1.36
C SER A 92 8.74 -1.47 0.42
N TYR A 93 9.82 -2.05 -0.12
CA TYR A 93 10.74 -1.39 -1.05
C TYR A 93 10.17 -1.20 -2.47
N ILE A 94 9.25 -2.06 -2.92
CA ILE A 94 8.64 -1.94 -4.26
C ILE A 94 7.44 -0.98 -4.26
N VAL A 95 6.74 -0.87 -3.14
CA VAL A 95 5.53 -0.03 -3.00
C VAL A 95 5.85 1.37 -2.47
N SER A 96 7.12 1.64 -2.12
CA SER A 96 7.62 2.95 -1.71
C SER A 96 7.81 3.93 -2.86
#